data_AF-E0RZF9-F1
#
_entry.id   AF-E0RZF9-F1
#
_cell.length_a   1.000
_cell.length_b   1.000
_cell.length_c   1.000
_cell.angle_alpha   90.00
_cell.angle_beta   90.00
_cell.angle_gamma   90.00
#
_symmetry.space_group_name_H-M   'P 1'
#
loop_
_entity.id
_entity.type
_entity.pdbx_description
1 polymer ?
#
loop_
_entity_poly.entity_id
_entity_poly.type
_entity_poly.pdbx_seq_one_letter_code
_entity_poly.pdbx_strand_id
1 'polypeptide(L)'
;MIKYKFMGQVSNEQVLEYYNKNRIDCFVHASELEGAPVSIMEAESAGIPIISTDVGGVKEMIDGNGFLLPINFTPVEMADKIVELLELPKEEREKLGKKSRQIWEEKLDAEKNAKEFVSFLGKEGGKKLKNIILITNGYPYLGSEIGFLQAELKELLKSFDVTIIACITTEIDDSKKRIFEANALKLLNSESLKGKVTFCEYTYKYSFLALIPCALSYFFDKRVKLERKEIVHSKNKMSIKLWESIKYYGEALAFYNWYSETFKTEFDKEDTIIYSFWNLPPVLGLCLNRNKIGISKILTRVHGYDYQDEQWGKRMRKPFAPVIDTLIDKMVFVCNTGKEYYCKRHSIDDSKCIVSFLGSGSYTPVENATRENEDIVASQSDDCHRIVSCASLIPLKRVNLIIEALGIVAEKHKGKDLEWIHFGDGVLREEIEQQATKVLGN
;
A
#
# COMPACT_ATOMS: atom_id res chain seq x y z
N MET A 1 -26.17 22.65 -11.94
CA MET A 1 -24.77 23.07 -11.74
C MET A 1 -24.21 22.21 -10.64
N ILE A 2 -22.94 21.82 -10.74
CA ILE A 2 -22.26 21.01 -9.71
C ILE A 2 -21.27 21.91 -8.96
N LYS A 3 -21.32 21.89 -7.63
CA LYS A 3 -20.32 22.55 -6.79
C LYS A 3 -19.13 21.60 -6.65
N TYR A 4 -17.91 22.10 -6.65
CA TYR A 4 -16.74 21.26 -6.41
C TYR A 4 -15.72 21.91 -5.49
N LYS A 5 -14.95 21.08 -4.79
CA LYS A 5 -13.87 21.53 -3.90
C LYS A 5 -12.69 20.57 -3.92
N PHE A 6 -11.51 21.12 -4.14
CA PHE A 6 -10.25 20.41 -3.98
C PHE A 6 -9.66 20.68 -2.60
N MET A 7 -9.64 19.65 -1.75
CA MET A 7 -9.18 19.74 -0.35
C MET A 7 -7.64 19.79 -0.23
N GLY A 8 -6.91 19.40 -1.28
CA GLY A 8 -5.45 19.29 -1.24
C GLY A 8 -4.98 18.09 -0.43
N GLN A 9 -3.71 18.11 -0.03
CA GLN A 9 -3.13 17.06 0.78
C GLN A 9 -3.59 17.20 2.25
N VAL A 10 -4.37 16.23 2.71
CA VAL A 10 -4.87 16.12 4.08
C VAL A 10 -4.45 14.78 4.69
N SER A 11 -4.55 14.63 6.01
CA SER A 11 -4.31 13.33 6.65
C SER A 11 -5.47 12.36 6.40
N ASN A 12 -5.19 11.06 6.45
CA ASN A 12 -6.21 10.01 6.37
C ASN A 12 -7.29 10.18 7.45
N GLU A 13 -6.90 10.64 8.65
CA GLU A 13 -7.82 10.95 9.75
C GLU A 13 -8.82 12.04 9.36
N GLN A 14 -8.37 13.09 8.67
CA GLN A 14 -9.24 14.18 8.20
C GLN A 14 -10.19 13.72 7.07
N VAL A 15 -9.73 12.82 6.20
CA VAL A 15 -10.59 12.22 5.17
C VAL A 15 -11.71 11.40 5.82
N LEU A 16 -11.37 10.53 6.77
CA LEU A 16 -12.33 9.70 7.47
C LEU A 16 -13.27 10.54 8.36
N GLU A 17 -12.76 11.57 9.03
CA GLU A 17 -13.57 12.53 9.77
C GLU A 17 -14.57 13.24 8.85
N TYR A 18 -14.16 13.59 7.63
CA TYR A 18 -15.08 14.15 6.64
C TYR A 18 -16.16 13.15 6.26
N TYR A 19 -15.81 11.89 5.97
CA TYR A 19 -16.78 10.83 5.63
C TYR A 19 -17.80 10.58 6.75
N ASN A 20 -17.39 10.69 8.02
CA ASN A 20 -18.32 10.51 9.14
C ASN A 20 -19.24 11.71 9.40
N LYS A 21 -18.77 12.92 9.09
CA LYS A 21 -19.54 14.16 9.36
C LYS A 21 -20.47 14.53 8.22
N ASN A 22 -20.33 13.90 7.06
CA ASN A 22 -21.03 14.27 5.84
C ASN A 22 -21.70 13.05 5.25
N ARG A 23 -22.97 13.17 4.86
CA ARG A 23 -23.58 12.15 4.02
C ARG A 23 -22.85 12.11 2.67
N ILE A 24 -22.31 10.94 2.32
CA ILE A 24 -21.65 10.69 1.04
C ILE A 24 -22.48 9.66 0.27
N ASP A 25 -22.82 9.95 -0.98
CA ASP A 25 -23.62 9.05 -1.81
C ASP A 25 -22.76 8.07 -2.60
N CYS A 26 -21.58 8.50 -3.04
CA CYS A 26 -20.67 7.65 -3.80
C CYS A 26 -19.22 8.10 -3.69
N PHE A 27 -18.31 7.14 -3.64
CA PHE A 27 -16.88 7.34 -3.86
C PHE A 27 -16.52 6.93 -5.30
N VAL A 28 -15.80 7.79 -6.03
CA VAL A 28 -15.39 7.55 -7.42
C VAL A 28 -13.88 7.46 -7.53
N HIS A 29 -13.41 6.44 -8.24
CA HIS A 29 -11.98 6.18 -8.46
C HIS A 29 -11.70 5.73 -9.90
N ALA A 30 -10.69 6.35 -10.51
CA ALA A 30 -10.43 6.21 -11.94
C ALA A 30 -9.01 5.72 -12.25
N SER A 31 -8.24 5.21 -11.28
CA SER A 31 -6.83 4.91 -11.54
C SER A 31 -6.62 3.89 -12.65
N GLU A 32 -5.54 4.05 -13.40
CA GLU A 32 -5.09 3.10 -14.41
C GLU A 32 -4.37 1.89 -13.80
N LEU A 33 -3.81 2.05 -12.59
CA LEU A 33 -3.06 1.00 -11.91
C LEU A 33 -3.19 1.14 -10.40
N GLU A 34 -3.49 0.02 -9.75
CA GLU A 34 -3.52 -0.10 -8.29
C GLU A 34 -2.99 -1.47 -7.83
N GLY A 35 -2.59 -1.55 -6.56
CA GLY A 35 -2.36 -2.81 -5.86
C GLY A 35 -3.62 -3.20 -5.08
N ALA A 36 -3.83 -2.54 -3.94
CA ALA A 36 -5.06 -2.55 -3.17
C ALA A 36 -5.21 -1.13 -2.56
N PRO A 37 -6.02 -0.24 -3.16
CA PRO A 37 -5.99 1.19 -2.82
C PRO A 37 -6.63 1.45 -1.45
N VAL A 38 -5.86 2.05 -0.54
CA VAL A 38 -6.33 2.41 0.81
C VAL A 38 -7.50 3.39 0.77
N SER A 39 -7.55 4.29 -0.20
CA SER A 39 -8.66 5.24 -0.30
C SER A 39 -10.01 4.57 -0.58
N ILE A 40 -10.04 3.42 -1.26
CA ILE A 40 -11.26 2.62 -1.39
C ILE A 40 -11.55 1.92 -0.05
N MET A 41 -10.55 1.35 0.62
CA MET A 41 -10.73 0.73 1.94
C MET A 41 -11.31 1.72 2.97
N GLU A 42 -10.87 2.98 2.95
CA GLU A 42 -11.37 4.06 3.79
C GLU A 42 -12.81 4.45 3.46
N ALA A 43 -13.16 4.51 2.17
CA ALA A 43 -14.54 4.75 1.76
C ALA A 43 -15.47 3.57 2.15
N GLU A 44 -14.99 2.34 1.99
CA GLU A 44 -15.73 1.14 2.39
C GLU A 44 -15.90 1.05 3.89
N SER A 45 -14.89 1.43 4.68
CA SER A 45 -15.00 1.50 6.14
C SER A 45 -16.04 2.53 6.58
N ALA A 46 -16.23 3.62 5.83
CA ALA A 46 -17.30 4.58 6.06
C ALA A 46 -18.68 4.15 5.52
N GLY A 47 -18.80 2.95 4.94
CA GLY A 47 -20.05 2.46 4.36
C GLY A 47 -20.48 3.22 3.11
N ILE A 48 -19.52 3.71 2.33
CA ILE A 48 -19.80 4.48 1.11
C ILE A 48 -19.82 3.53 -0.11
N PRO A 49 -20.85 3.58 -0.98
CA PRO A 49 -20.85 2.87 -2.25
C PRO A 49 -19.72 3.30 -3.19
N ILE A 50 -19.16 2.36 -3.95
CA ILE A 50 -17.94 2.60 -4.75
C ILE A 50 -18.18 2.47 -6.25
N ILE A 51 -17.70 3.44 -7.04
CA ILE A 51 -17.53 3.32 -8.48
C ILE A 51 -16.04 3.36 -8.79
N SER A 52 -15.49 2.29 -9.33
CA SER A 52 -14.05 2.19 -9.58
C SER A 52 -13.71 1.51 -10.89
N THR A 53 -12.45 1.63 -11.31
CA THR A 53 -11.89 0.93 -12.45
C THR A 53 -11.43 -0.48 -12.05
N ASP A 54 -11.66 -1.48 -12.89
CA ASP A 54 -11.15 -2.86 -12.75
C ASP A 54 -9.64 -2.93 -12.98
N VAL A 55 -8.87 -2.59 -11.95
CA VAL A 55 -7.41 -2.63 -11.96
C VAL A 55 -6.86 -3.22 -10.67
N GLY A 56 -5.85 -4.09 -10.79
CA GLY A 56 -5.19 -4.69 -9.63
C GLY A 56 -6.16 -5.41 -8.70
N GLY A 57 -6.03 -5.18 -7.39
CA GLY A 57 -6.87 -5.77 -6.35
C GLY A 57 -8.24 -5.11 -6.18
N VAL A 58 -8.61 -4.09 -6.97
CA VAL A 58 -9.90 -3.40 -6.81
C VAL A 58 -11.08 -4.36 -6.99
N LYS A 59 -10.99 -5.32 -7.92
CA LYS A 59 -12.04 -6.34 -8.13
C LYS A 59 -12.29 -7.26 -6.93
N GLU A 60 -11.38 -7.32 -5.97
CA GLU A 60 -11.55 -8.10 -4.73
C GLU A 60 -12.31 -7.32 -3.65
N MET A 61 -12.39 -5.99 -3.82
CA MET A 61 -13.03 -5.03 -2.94
C MET A 61 -14.45 -4.72 -3.43
N ILE A 62 -14.67 -4.63 -4.75
CA ILE A 62 -15.98 -4.28 -5.30
C ILE A 62 -16.81 -5.55 -5.59
N ASP A 63 -17.71 -5.89 -4.68
CA ASP A 63 -18.59 -7.07 -4.74
C ASP A 63 -20.00 -6.74 -4.22
N GLY A 64 -20.87 -6.25 -5.11
CA GLY A 64 -22.25 -5.89 -4.76
C GLY A 64 -22.39 -4.64 -3.89
N ASN A 65 -21.31 -3.87 -3.72
CA ASN A 65 -21.27 -2.57 -3.02
C ASN A 65 -21.12 -1.37 -3.97
N GLY A 66 -21.23 -1.60 -5.29
CA GLY A 66 -21.14 -0.55 -6.29
C GLY A 66 -20.80 -1.09 -7.67
N PHE A 67 -20.07 -0.31 -8.47
CA PHE A 67 -19.83 -0.60 -9.89
C PHE A 67 -18.34 -0.64 -10.24
N LEU A 68 -17.98 -1.64 -11.05
CA LEU A 68 -16.64 -1.81 -11.57
C LEU A 68 -16.62 -1.60 -13.09
N LEU A 69 -15.81 -0.65 -13.54
CA LEU A 69 -15.70 -0.23 -14.94
C LEU A 69 -14.42 -0.82 -15.59
N PRO A 70 -14.45 -1.23 -16.86
CA PRO A 70 -13.25 -1.73 -17.53
C PRO A 70 -12.20 -0.62 -17.65
N ILE A 71 -10.90 -0.97 -17.72
CA ILE A 71 -9.79 -0.01 -17.77
C ILE A 71 -9.94 1.08 -18.85
N ASN A 72 -10.53 0.73 -20.00
CA ASN A 72 -10.74 1.59 -21.16
C ASN A 72 -12.12 2.27 -21.18
N PHE A 73 -12.77 2.41 -20.02
CA PHE A 73 -14.04 3.12 -19.91
C PHE A 73 -13.96 4.55 -20.43
N THR A 74 -15.08 5.03 -20.94
CA THR A 74 -15.29 6.41 -21.36
C THR A 74 -15.91 7.24 -20.23
N PRO A 75 -15.72 8.57 -20.20
CA PRO A 75 -16.40 9.43 -19.23
C PRO A 75 -17.92 9.25 -19.18
N VAL A 76 -18.55 8.92 -20.32
CA VAL A 76 -19.99 8.64 -20.41
C VAL A 76 -20.37 7.40 -19.60
N GLU A 77 -19.61 6.31 -19.71
CA GLU A 77 -19.89 5.07 -18.95
C GLU A 77 -19.74 5.27 -17.44
N MET A 78 -18.75 6.07 -17.01
CA MET A 78 -18.62 6.44 -15.60
C MET A 78 -19.78 7.33 -15.15
N ALA A 79 -20.18 8.31 -15.97
CA ALA A 79 -21.33 9.16 -15.68
C ALA A 79 -22.61 8.33 -15.54
N ASP A 80 -22.82 7.36 -16.43
CA ASP A 80 -23.98 6.47 -16.40
C ASP A 80 -24.05 5.68 -15.09
N LYS A 81 -22.92 5.16 -14.60
CA LYS A 81 -22.88 4.47 -13.31
C LYS A 81 -23.06 5.40 -12.11
N ILE A 82 -22.59 6.64 -12.19
CA ILE A 82 -22.86 7.64 -11.14
C ILE A 82 -24.37 7.94 -11.11
N VAL A 83 -24.98 8.25 -12.26
CA VAL A 83 -26.43 8.51 -12.38
C VAL A 83 -27.23 7.32 -11.87
N GLU A 84 -26.92 6.11 -12.36
CA GLU A 84 -27.58 4.86 -11.95
C GLU A 84 -27.56 4.72 -10.43
N LEU A 85 -26.42 4.96 -9.78
CA LEU A 85 -26.29 4.89 -8.33
C LEU A 85 -27.11 5.98 -7.61
N LEU A 86 -27.04 7.23 -8.08
CA LEU A 86 -27.73 8.36 -7.44
C LEU A 86 -29.25 8.28 -7.55
N GLU A 87 -29.76 7.66 -8.62
CA GLU A 87 -31.20 7.47 -8.86
C GLU A 87 -31.79 6.26 -8.11
N LEU A 88 -30.95 5.39 -7.54
CA LEU A 88 -31.43 4.27 -6.73
C LEU A 88 -32.28 4.78 -5.54
N PRO A 89 -33.36 4.05 -5.18
CA PRO A 89 -34.09 4.30 -3.95
C PRO A 89 -33.14 4.36 -2.75
N LYS A 90 -33.44 5.22 -1.77
CA LYS A 90 -32.61 5.42 -0.57
C LYS A 90 -32.24 4.08 0.10
N GLU A 91 -33.20 3.18 0.25
CA GLU A 91 -32.99 1.86 0.84
C GLU A 91 -31.99 1.00 0.06
N GLU A 92 -31.96 1.10 -1.28
CA GLU A 92 -31.01 0.36 -2.11
C GLU A 92 -29.61 0.95 -2.01
N ARG A 93 -29.48 2.28 -1.97
CA ARG A 93 -28.19 2.96 -1.73
C ARG A 93 -27.61 2.63 -0.36
N GLU A 94 -28.46 2.58 0.68
CA GLU A 94 -28.07 2.15 2.02
C GLU A 94 -27.64 0.67 2.05
N LYS A 95 -28.26 -0.20 1.24
CA LYS A 95 -27.80 -1.60 1.09
C LYS A 95 -26.41 -1.68 0.48
N LEU A 96 -26.11 -0.89 -0.55
CA LEU A 96 -24.77 -0.81 -1.12
C LEU A 96 -23.74 -0.34 -0.08
N GLY A 97 -24.08 0.70 0.69
CA GLY A 97 -23.22 1.20 1.75
C GLY A 97 -22.96 0.19 2.88
N LYS A 98 -24.01 -0.53 3.32
CA LYS A 98 -23.88 -1.65 4.27
C LYS A 98 -23.00 -2.76 3.71
N LYS A 99 -23.12 -3.07 2.43
CA LYS A 99 -22.28 -4.07 1.77
C LYS A 99 -20.81 -3.62 1.69
N SER A 100 -20.55 -2.34 1.42
CA SER A 100 -19.21 -1.74 1.51
C SER A 100 -18.59 -1.96 2.90
N ARG A 101 -19.33 -1.61 3.97
CA ARG A 101 -18.87 -1.81 5.35
C ARG A 101 -18.61 -3.28 5.65
N GLN A 102 -19.51 -4.16 5.24
CA GLN A 102 -19.36 -5.60 5.43
C GLN A 102 -18.08 -6.13 4.77
N ILE A 103 -17.80 -5.75 3.52
CA ILE A 103 -16.57 -6.15 2.81
C ILE A 103 -15.34 -5.67 3.57
N TRP A 104 -15.37 -4.43 4.09
CA TRP A 104 -14.28 -3.89 4.89
C TRP A 104 -14.05 -4.72 6.17
N GLU A 105 -15.09 -5.02 6.95
CA GLU A 105 -14.99 -5.83 8.18
C GLU A 105 -14.51 -7.27 7.90
N GLU A 106 -14.89 -7.82 6.75
CA GLU A 106 -14.53 -9.17 6.34
C GLU A 106 -13.08 -9.26 5.83
N LYS A 107 -12.58 -8.27 5.09
CA LYS A 107 -11.33 -8.39 4.33
C LYS A 107 -10.31 -7.26 4.52
N LEU A 108 -10.74 -6.08 4.95
CA LEU A 108 -9.95 -4.83 4.86
C LEU A 108 -9.78 -4.10 6.19
N ASP A 109 -10.23 -4.67 7.31
CA ASP A 109 -9.90 -4.19 8.65
C ASP A 109 -8.43 -4.47 8.97
N ALA A 110 -7.65 -3.39 9.12
CA ALA A 110 -6.22 -3.48 9.39
C ALA A 110 -5.87 -4.21 10.70
N GLU A 111 -6.64 -4.00 11.77
CA GLU A 111 -6.36 -4.62 13.07
C GLU A 111 -6.67 -6.13 13.03
N LYS A 112 -7.77 -6.51 12.35
CA LYS A 112 -8.10 -7.92 12.09
C LYS A 112 -7.03 -8.61 11.25
N ASN A 113 -6.67 -8.02 10.11
CA ASN A 113 -5.71 -8.59 9.17
C ASN A 113 -4.31 -8.71 9.78
N ALA A 114 -3.88 -7.69 10.54
CA ALA A 114 -2.64 -7.72 11.32
C ALA A 114 -2.61 -8.91 12.29
N LYS A 115 -3.68 -9.11 13.06
CA LYS A 115 -3.78 -10.19 14.04
C LYS A 115 -3.70 -11.57 13.37
N GLU A 116 -4.40 -11.76 12.26
CA GLU A 116 -4.37 -13.01 11.50
C GLU A 116 -2.98 -13.29 10.92
N PHE A 117 -2.34 -12.27 10.33
CA PHE A 117 -1.00 -12.38 9.76
C PHE A 117 0.06 -12.69 10.83
N VAL A 118 0.05 -11.98 11.96
CA VAL A 118 0.99 -12.22 13.06
C VAL A 118 0.77 -13.60 13.69
N SER A 119 -0.49 -14.06 13.78
CA SER A 119 -0.80 -15.43 14.20
C SER A 119 -0.20 -16.48 13.25
N PHE A 120 -0.25 -16.22 11.94
CA PHE A 120 0.40 -17.07 10.94
C PHE A 120 1.93 -17.12 11.14
N LEU A 121 2.58 -15.97 11.36
CA LEU A 121 4.03 -15.92 11.62
C LEU A 121 4.43 -16.77 12.84
N GLY A 122 3.62 -16.74 13.91
CA GLY A 122 3.88 -17.52 15.12
C GLY A 122 3.72 -19.04 14.96
N LYS A 123 2.90 -19.51 14.02
CA LYS A 123 2.63 -20.95 13.79
C LYS A 123 3.64 -21.63 12.87
N GLU A 124 4.25 -20.86 11.97
CA GLU A 124 5.19 -21.34 10.96
C GLU A 124 6.50 -21.94 11.55
N GLY A 125 6.72 -21.91 12.87
CA GLY A 125 7.97 -22.36 13.50
C GLY A 125 8.00 -23.79 14.05
N GLY A 126 6.87 -24.45 14.31
CA GLY A 126 6.81 -25.70 15.11
C GLY A 126 7.28 -25.55 16.58
N LYS A 127 8.16 -24.57 16.84
CA LYS A 127 8.62 -23.99 18.11
C LYS A 127 8.14 -22.54 18.15
N LYS A 128 7.82 -22.04 19.35
CA LYS A 128 7.40 -20.65 19.56
C LYS A 128 8.59 -19.71 19.34
N LEU A 129 8.54 -18.93 18.26
CA LEU A 129 9.57 -17.95 17.90
C LEU A 129 9.45 -16.70 18.79
N LYS A 130 10.57 -16.13 19.25
CA LYS A 130 10.57 -14.98 20.17
C LYS A 130 10.95 -13.66 19.53
N ASN A 131 11.79 -13.65 18.49
CA ASN A 131 12.34 -12.43 17.92
C ASN A 131 11.87 -12.23 16.47
N ILE A 132 11.62 -10.98 16.10
CA ILE A 132 11.42 -10.59 14.70
C ILE A 132 12.31 -9.39 14.35
N ILE A 133 13.02 -9.51 13.23
CA ILE A 133 13.72 -8.40 12.60
C ILE A 133 12.83 -7.87 11.50
N LEU A 134 12.27 -6.68 11.72
CA LEU A 134 11.39 -5.98 10.81
C LEU A 134 12.20 -4.97 9.98
N ILE A 135 12.36 -5.23 8.68
CA ILE A 135 13.05 -4.31 7.76
C ILE A 135 12.00 -3.40 7.12
N THR A 136 12.21 -2.09 7.24
CA THR A 136 11.29 -1.06 6.75
C THR A 136 12.01 -0.13 5.77
N ASN A 137 11.24 0.55 4.92
CA ASN A 137 11.71 1.65 4.07
C ASN A 137 11.71 2.98 4.84
N GLY A 138 12.31 2.97 6.03
CA GLY A 138 12.63 4.16 6.80
C GLY A 138 11.71 4.47 7.97
N TYR A 139 10.70 3.64 8.29
CA TYR A 139 9.96 3.77 9.55
C TYR A 139 10.88 3.63 10.79
N PRO A 140 10.76 4.48 11.83
CA PRO A 140 9.73 5.50 12.06
C PRO A 140 10.08 6.89 11.52
N TYR A 141 11.19 7.02 10.80
CA TYR A 141 11.74 8.31 10.44
C TYR A 141 11.17 8.90 9.14
N LEU A 142 10.67 8.05 8.24
CA LEU A 142 10.03 8.44 6.99
C LEU A 142 8.51 8.17 7.06
N GLY A 143 7.71 9.08 6.52
CA GLY A 143 6.26 9.06 6.66
C GLY A 143 5.51 8.00 5.84
N SER A 144 6.13 7.45 4.79
CA SER A 144 5.42 6.66 3.76
C SER A 144 4.85 5.32 4.26
N GLU A 145 5.39 4.75 5.33
CA GLU A 145 4.96 3.44 5.85
C GLU A 145 4.08 3.54 7.10
N ILE A 146 4.01 4.72 7.73
CA ILE A 146 3.36 4.90 9.03
C ILE A 146 1.90 4.43 8.98
N GLY A 147 1.16 4.84 7.94
CA GLY A 147 -0.26 4.52 7.79
C GLY A 147 -0.55 3.03 7.55
N PHE A 148 0.44 2.24 7.13
CA PHE A 148 0.28 0.82 6.81
C PHE A 148 0.79 -0.11 7.91
N LEU A 149 1.89 0.28 8.56
CA LEU A 149 2.63 -0.60 9.46
C LEU A 149 2.05 -0.61 10.87
N GLN A 150 1.29 0.41 11.27
CA GLN A 150 0.91 0.61 12.67
C GLN A 150 0.13 -0.56 13.27
N ALA A 151 -0.93 -1.06 12.63
CA ALA A 151 -1.73 -2.17 13.14
C ALA A 151 -0.90 -3.46 13.28
N GLU A 152 -0.10 -3.77 12.25
CA GLU A 152 0.77 -4.94 12.23
C GLU A 152 1.86 -4.86 13.30
N LEU A 153 2.48 -3.69 13.49
CA LEU A 153 3.52 -3.50 14.50
C LEU A 153 2.97 -3.65 15.93
N LYS A 154 1.74 -3.18 16.20
CA LYS A 154 1.06 -3.43 17.49
C LYS A 154 0.90 -4.93 17.75
N GLU A 155 0.43 -5.69 16.77
CA GLU A 155 0.23 -7.13 16.90
C GLU A 155 1.55 -7.90 17.02
N LEU A 156 2.59 -7.48 16.27
CA LEU A 156 3.93 -8.05 16.39
C LEU A 156 4.46 -7.90 17.82
N LEU A 157 4.30 -6.73 18.44
CA LEU A 157 4.77 -6.45 19.80
C LEU A 157 4.00 -7.18 20.91
N LYS A 158 2.84 -7.74 20.60
CA LYS A 158 2.14 -8.66 21.53
C LYS A 158 2.78 -10.05 21.54
N SER A 159 3.49 -10.42 20.47
CA SER A 159 3.96 -11.78 20.21
C SER A 159 5.48 -11.93 20.18
N PHE A 160 6.22 -10.88 19.85
CA PHE A 160 7.67 -10.90 19.59
C PHE A 160 8.39 -9.73 20.26
N ASP A 161 9.67 -9.94 20.57
CA ASP A 161 10.65 -8.85 20.65
C ASP A 161 10.97 -8.40 19.21
N VAL A 162 10.81 -7.10 18.92
CA VAL A 162 10.89 -6.53 17.57
C VAL A 162 12.12 -5.66 17.44
N THR A 163 13.02 -6.00 16.51
CA THR A 163 14.09 -5.12 16.05
C THR A 163 13.68 -4.50 14.71
N ILE A 164 13.47 -3.20 14.68
CA ILE A 164 13.12 -2.44 13.47
C ILE A 164 14.40 -1.91 12.83
N ILE A 165 14.65 -2.29 11.58
CA ILE A 165 15.74 -1.76 10.77
C ILE A 165 15.15 -0.78 9.75
N ALA A 166 15.33 0.51 10.02
CA ALA A 166 14.94 1.60 9.14
C ALA A 166 15.98 1.79 8.03
N CYS A 167 15.64 1.40 6.80
CA CYS A 167 16.48 1.66 5.63
C CYS A 167 16.23 3.09 5.14
N ILE A 168 17.23 3.96 5.27
CA ILE A 168 17.14 5.37 4.83
C ILE A 168 18.26 5.73 3.86
N THR A 169 18.05 6.81 3.11
CA THR A 169 19.01 7.31 2.12
C THR A 169 19.76 8.56 2.57
N THR A 170 19.30 9.18 3.66
CA THR A 170 19.84 10.42 4.20
C THR A 170 19.97 10.30 5.70
N GLU A 171 21.13 10.68 6.24
CA GLU A 171 21.32 10.72 7.69
C GLU A 171 20.30 11.68 8.33
N ILE A 172 19.71 11.22 9.42
CA ILE A 172 18.80 12.02 10.23
C ILE A 172 19.60 12.52 11.44
N ASP A 173 19.29 13.71 11.91
CA ASP A 173 19.85 14.26 13.14
C ASP A 173 19.39 13.45 14.37
N ASP A 174 20.31 13.13 15.28
CA ASP A 174 20.04 12.27 16.44
C ASP A 174 18.95 12.85 17.38
N SER A 175 18.81 14.17 17.48
CA SER A 175 17.74 14.78 18.27
C SER A 175 16.37 14.51 17.66
N LYS A 176 16.27 14.54 16.32
CA LYS A 176 15.04 14.21 15.59
C LYS A 176 14.71 12.73 15.69
N LYS A 177 15.70 11.84 15.62
CA LYS A 177 15.50 10.38 15.76
C LYS A 177 14.79 10.04 17.06
N ARG A 178 15.30 10.57 18.18
CA ARG A 178 14.70 10.35 19.50
C ARG A 178 13.23 10.80 19.57
N ILE A 179 12.89 11.90 18.90
CA ILE A 179 11.51 12.39 18.82
C ILE A 179 10.64 11.44 17.99
N PHE A 180 11.12 10.99 16.82
CA PHE A 180 10.39 10.04 15.97
C PHE A 180 10.14 8.71 16.68
N GLU A 181 11.16 8.17 17.34
CA GLU A 181 11.07 6.93 18.12
C GLU A 181 10.11 7.06 19.30
N ALA A 182 10.19 8.16 20.06
CA ALA A 182 9.27 8.43 21.16
C ALA A 182 7.81 8.53 20.68
N ASN A 183 7.57 9.20 19.55
CA ASN A 183 6.25 9.29 18.94
C ASN A 183 5.73 7.94 18.46
N ALA A 184 6.60 7.13 17.82
CA ALA A 184 6.25 5.77 17.40
C ALA A 184 5.85 4.91 18.60
N LEU A 185 6.63 4.93 19.68
CA LEU A 185 6.33 4.20 20.91
C LEU A 185 5.01 4.67 21.55
N LYS A 186 4.74 5.98 21.55
CA LYS A 186 3.48 6.53 22.05
C LYS A 186 2.27 6.05 21.24
N LEU A 187 2.37 6.04 19.91
CA LEU A 187 1.31 5.56 19.01
C LEU A 187 1.01 4.05 19.15
N LEU A 188 1.97 3.29 19.68
CA LEU A 188 1.83 1.85 19.93
C LEU A 188 1.17 1.55 21.29
N ASN A 189 0.93 2.55 22.15
CA ASN A 189 0.37 2.40 23.50
C ASN A 189 1.12 1.34 24.34
N SER A 190 2.42 1.55 24.48
CA SER A 190 3.40 0.56 24.97
C SER A 190 3.16 0.02 26.39
N GLU A 191 2.35 0.68 27.22
CA GLU A 191 2.05 0.22 28.59
C GLU A 191 1.33 -1.14 28.63
N SER A 192 0.72 -1.56 27.51
CA SER A 192 0.01 -2.84 27.38
C SER A 192 0.77 -3.93 26.59
N LEU A 193 1.95 -3.59 26.04
CA LEU A 193 2.71 -4.46 25.15
C LEU A 193 3.75 -5.28 25.92
N LYS A 194 3.98 -6.53 25.51
CA LYS A 194 4.88 -7.47 26.20
C LYS A 194 6.29 -7.52 25.59
N GLY A 195 6.40 -7.26 24.28
CA GLY A 195 7.65 -7.32 23.54
C GLY A 195 8.47 -6.05 23.64
N LYS A 196 9.80 -6.20 23.58
CA LYS A 196 10.75 -5.09 23.47
C LYS A 196 10.79 -4.57 22.04
N VAL A 197 10.93 -3.25 21.88
CA VAL A 197 11.24 -2.62 20.59
C VAL A 197 12.69 -2.17 20.61
N THR A 198 13.43 -2.46 19.54
CA THR A 198 14.75 -1.89 19.29
C THR A 198 14.74 -1.23 17.93
N PHE A 199 15.17 0.03 17.86
CA PHE A 199 15.31 0.75 16.60
C PHE A 199 16.77 0.69 16.14
N CYS A 200 16.97 0.39 14.86
CA CYS A 200 18.26 0.35 14.19
C CYS A 200 18.15 1.11 12.88
N GLU A 201 19.17 1.89 12.57
CA GLU A 201 19.24 2.65 11.33
C GLU A 201 20.23 2.01 10.37
N TYR A 202 19.82 1.84 9.12
CA TYR A 202 20.72 1.54 8.02
C TYR A 202 20.66 2.66 6.99
N THR A 203 21.78 3.39 6.85
CA THR A 203 21.93 4.41 5.81
C THR A 203 22.75 3.87 4.64
N TYR A 204 22.13 3.76 3.46
CA TYR A 204 22.85 3.41 2.24
C TYR A 204 23.45 4.65 1.58
N LYS A 205 24.77 4.78 1.61
CA LYS A 205 25.51 5.84 0.91
C LYS A 205 25.93 5.37 -0.48
N TYR A 206 25.17 5.77 -1.51
CA TYR A 206 25.53 5.45 -2.88
C TYR A 206 26.85 6.13 -3.27
N SER A 207 27.80 5.34 -3.79
CA SER A 207 29.06 5.83 -4.33
C SER A 207 29.37 5.13 -5.64
N PHE A 208 29.63 5.92 -6.69
CA PHE A 208 30.00 5.38 -8.00
C PHE A 208 31.27 4.54 -7.95
N LEU A 209 32.25 4.92 -7.11
CA LEU A 209 33.48 4.15 -6.92
C LEU A 209 33.23 2.81 -6.21
N ALA A 210 32.29 2.77 -5.26
CA ALA A 210 31.88 1.54 -4.59
C ALA A 210 31.13 0.57 -5.54
N LEU A 211 30.64 1.06 -6.67
CA LEU A 211 29.92 0.25 -7.65
C LEU A 211 30.84 -0.62 -8.51
N ILE A 212 32.11 -0.22 -8.71
CA ILE A 212 33.11 -1.00 -9.47
C ILE A 212 33.32 -2.40 -8.87
N PRO A 213 33.68 -2.56 -7.57
CA PRO A 213 33.82 -3.88 -6.96
C PRO A 213 32.48 -4.64 -6.86
N CYS A 214 31.35 -3.93 -6.74
CA CYS A 214 30.02 -4.56 -6.78
C CYS A 214 29.71 -5.14 -8.15
N ALA A 215 30.04 -4.44 -9.24
CA ALA A 215 29.88 -4.92 -10.60
C ALA A 215 30.73 -6.17 -10.86
N LEU A 216 32.00 -6.16 -10.45
CA LEU A 216 32.85 -7.36 -10.52
C LEU A 216 32.23 -8.52 -9.76
N SER A 217 31.83 -8.29 -8.50
CA SER A 217 31.18 -9.32 -7.67
C SER A 217 29.91 -9.86 -8.32
N TYR A 218 29.09 -8.99 -8.92
CA TYR A 218 27.86 -9.37 -9.63
C TYR A 218 28.14 -10.33 -10.79
N PHE A 219 29.19 -10.11 -11.60
CA PHE A 219 29.48 -10.98 -12.74
C PHE A 219 30.05 -12.34 -12.32
N PHE A 220 30.84 -12.39 -11.25
CA PHE A 220 31.46 -13.63 -10.76
C PHE A 220 30.59 -14.42 -9.79
N ASP A 221 29.56 -13.81 -9.17
CA ASP A 221 28.64 -14.52 -8.32
C ASP A 221 27.73 -15.47 -9.12
N LYS A 222 27.95 -16.77 -8.95
CA LYS A 222 27.17 -17.83 -9.60
C LYS A 222 25.74 -17.92 -9.07
N ARG A 223 25.46 -17.44 -7.85
CA ARG A 223 24.12 -17.46 -7.23
C ARG A 223 23.14 -16.59 -8.00
N VAL A 224 23.61 -15.48 -8.56
CA VAL A 224 22.78 -14.54 -9.33
C VAL A 224 22.80 -14.77 -10.85
N LYS A 225 23.21 -15.97 -11.29
CA LYS A 225 23.22 -16.34 -12.71
C LYS A 225 21.84 -16.27 -13.38
N LEU A 226 20.76 -16.54 -12.64
CA LEU A 226 19.39 -16.50 -13.16
C LEU A 226 19.01 -15.09 -13.61
N GLU A 227 19.36 -14.09 -12.81
CA GLU A 227 19.14 -12.68 -13.15
C GLU A 227 19.85 -12.29 -14.46
N ARG A 228 21.13 -12.69 -14.60
CA ARG A 228 21.88 -12.42 -15.84
C ARG A 228 21.25 -13.09 -17.05
N LYS A 229 20.78 -14.33 -16.91
CA LYS A 229 20.05 -15.02 -17.97
C LYS A 229 18.79 -14.26 -18.36
N GLU A 230 17.97 -13.87 -17.39
CA GLU A 230 16.71 -13.13 -17.62
C GLU A 230 16.94 -11.86 -18.45
N ILE A 231 17.95 -11.07 -18.07
CA ILE A 231 18.33 -9.84 -18.76
C ILE A 231 18.65 -10.11 -20.24
N VAL A 232 19.49 -11.12 -20.51
CA VAL A 232 19.89 -11.50 -21.87
C VAL A 232 18.70 -11.99 -22.70
N HIS A 233 17.81 -12.80 -22.12
CA HIS A 233 16.64 -13.33 -22.82
C HIS A 233 15.61 -12.25 -23.17
N SER A 234 15.51 -11.20 -22.36
CA SER A 234 14.51 -10.14 -22.56
C SER A 234 14.76 -9.26 -23.80
N LYS A 235 15.97 -9.29 -24.40
CA LYS A 235 16.42 -8.63 -25.65
C LYS A 235 16.25 -7.10 -25.78
N ASN A 236 15.36 -6.47 -25.00
CA ASN A 236 15.09 -5.03 -25.02
C ASN A 236 15.68 -4.31 -23.80
N LYS A 237 16.25 -3.12 -24.01
CA LYS A 237 16.87 -2.25 -22.98
C LYS A 237 17.85 -2.98 -22.05
N MET A 238 18.65 -3.89 -22.61
CA MET A 238 19.55 -4.78 -21.87
C MET A 238 20.54 -4.03 -20.97
N SER A 239 21.13 -2.92 -21.48
CA SER A 239 22.08 -2.09 -20.72
C SER A 239 21.44 -1.46 -19.47
N ILE A 240 20.22 -0.96 -19.60
CA ILE A 240 19.45 -0.36 -18.49
C ILE A 240 19.14 -1.43 -17.44
N LYS A 241 18.61 -2.57 -17.87
CA LYS A 241 18.30 -3.70 -16.97
C LYS A 241 19.54 -4.23 -16.24
N LEU A 242 20.67 -4.32 -16.94
CA LEU A 242 21.95 -4.73 -16.36
C LEU A 242 22.45 -3.72 -15.32
N TRP A 243 22.34 -2.43 -15.62
CA TRP A 243 22.71 -1.37 -14.69
C TRP A 243 21.85 -1.39 -13.41
N GLU A 244 20.53 -1.51 -13.55
CA GLU A 244 19.60 -1.64 -12.43
C GLU A 244 19.94 -2.86 -11.56
N SER A 245 20.27 -4.00 -12.16
CA SER A 245 20.68 -5.20 -11.42
C SER A 245 22.01 -5.03 -10.68
N ILE A 246 23.01 -4.40 -11.29
CA ILE A 246 24.30 -4.15 -10.61
C ILE A 246 24.09 -3.24 -9.40
N LYS A 247 23.30 -2.17 -9.54
CA LYS A 247 22.97 -1.25 -8.45
C LYS A 247 22.23 -1.98 -7.33
N TYR A 248 21.17 -2.71 -7.66
CA TYR A 248 20.35 -3.45 -6.70
C TYR A 248 21.18 -4.54 -5.96
N TYR A 249 22.09 -5.22 -6.66
CA TYR A 249 23.03 -6.16 -6.05
C TYR A 249 24.02 -5.48 -5.10
N GLY A 250 24.54 -4.31 -5.48
CA GLY A 250 25.43 -3.52 -4.62
C GLY A 250 24.74 -3.08 -3.32
N GLU A 251 23.50 -2.60 -3.42
CA GLU A 251 22.65 -2.27 -2.26
C GLU A 251 22.42 -3.49 -1.36
N ALA A 252 22.08 -4.63 -1.95
CA ALA A 252 21.88 -5.88 -1.23
C ALA A 252 23.16 -6.35 -0.49
N LEU A 253 24.32 -6.28 -1.14
CA LEU A 253 25.59 -6.69 -0.55
C LEU A 253 26.04 -5.73 0.55
N ALA A 254 25.88 -4.43 0.34
CA ALA A 254 26.17 -3.42 1.35
C ALA A 254 25.31 -3.61 2.60
N PHE A 255 24.02 -3.88 2.44
CA PHE A 255 23.13 -4.17 3.56
C PHE A 255 23.59 -5.43 4.30
N TYR A 256 23.86 -6.52 3.58
CA TYR A 256 24.32 -7.77 4.20
C TYR A 256 25.63 -7.60 5.00
N ASN A 257 26.60 -6.86 4.46
CA ASN A 257 27.87 -6.62 5.15
C ASN A 257 27.66 -5.83 6.44
N TRP A 258 26.90 -4.74 6.37
CA TRP A 258 26.51 -3.96 7.55
C TRP A 258 25.76 -4.84 8.57
N TYR A 259 24.73 -5.57 8.12
CA TYR A 259 23.94 -6.46 8.98
C TYR A 259 24.83 -7.49 9.69
N SER A 260 25.75 -8.09 8.94
CA SER A 260 26.69 -9.09 9.46
C SER A 260 27.72 -8.51 10.41
N GLU A 261 27.96 -7.21 10.39
CA GLU A 261 28.85 -6.51 11.33
C GLU A 261 28.13 -6.07 12.59
N THR A 262 26.94 -5.48 12.42
CA THR A 262 26.09 -5.00 13.51
C THR A 262 25.60 -6.16 14.39
N PHE A 263 25.14 -7.25 13.77
CA PHE A 263 24.47 -8.35 14.48
C PHE A 263 25.36 -9.58 14.66
N LYS A 264 26.68 -9.41 14.78
CA LYS A 264 27.64 -10.52 14.98
C LYS A 264 27.30 -11.39 16.20
N THR A 265 26.79 -10.78 17.28
CA THR A 265 26.70 -11.39 18.60
C THR A 265 25.32 -11.33 19.27
N GLU A 266 24.31 -10.71 18.65
CA GLU A 266 23.17 -10.17 19.41
C GLU A 266 21.83 -10.92 19.36
N PHE A 267 21.68 -12.03 18.63
CA PHE A 267 20.40 -12.74 18.59
C PHE A 267 20.54 -14.26 18.60
N ASP A 268 19.62 -14.95 19.26
CA ASP A 268 19.40 -16.37 19.06
C ASP A 268 18.82 -16.58 17.66
N LYS A 269 19.72 -16.95 16.75
CA LYS A 269 19.46 -17.08 15.32
C LYS A 269 18.43 -18.18 15.01
N GLU A 270 18.27 -19.16 15.90
CA GLU A 270 17.27 -20.23 15.77
C GLU A 270 15.87 -19.78 16.19
N ASP A 271 15.76 -18.67 16.93
CA ASP A 271 14.52 -18.14 17.51
C ASP A 271 14.07 -16.82 16.84
N THR A 272 14.60 -16.53 15.63
CA THR A 272 14.43 -15.24 14.94
C THR A 272 13.85 -15.41 13.54
N ILE A 273 12.81 -14.62 13.22
CA ILE A 273 12.30 -14.44 11.85
C ILE A 273 12.80 -13.11 11.30
N ILE A 274 13.22 -13.08 10.03
CA ILE A 274 13.34 -11.82 9.29
C ILE A 274 12.06 -11.60 8.48
N TYR A 275 11.51 -10.40 8.62
CA TYR A 275 10.38 -9.97 7.84
C TYR A 275 10.65 -8.57 7.28
N SER A 276 10.65 -8.46 5.95
CA SER A 276 10.76 -7.17 5.26
C SER A 276 9.39 -6.69 4.82
N PHE A 277 8.98 -5.51 5.32
CA PHE A 277 7.64 -4.96 5.08
C PHE A 277 7.36 -4.68 3.60
N TRP A 278 8.40 -4.40 2.82
CA TRP A 278 8.35 -4.41 1.34
C TRP A 278 9.49 -5.25 0.76
N ASN A 279 9.43 -5.55 -0.54
CA ASN A 279 10.44 -6.35 -1.24
C ASN A 279 11.67 -5.51 -1.66
N LEU A 280 12.42 -5.09 -0.65
CA LEU A 280 13.57 -4.19 -0.74
C LEU A 280 14.89 -4.94 -1.04
N PRO A 281 15.94 -4.26 -1.54
CA PRO A 281 17.28 -4.85 -1.75
C PRO A 281 17.86 -5.65 -0.57
N PRO A 282 17.68 -5.25 0.71
CA PRO A 282 18.05 -6.05 1.88
C PRO A 282 17.62 -7.52 1.83
N VAL A 283 16.42 -7.81 1.30
CA VAL A 283 15.88 -9.17 1.18
C VAL A 283 16.81 -10.06 0.35
N LEU A 284 17.30 -9.55 -0.79
CA LEU A 284 18.24 -10.28 -1.63
C LEU A 284 19.56 -10.57 -0.89
N GLY A 285 20.11 -9.56 -0.21
CA GLY A 285 21.39 -9.68 0.50
C GLY A 285 21.35 -10.75 1.58
N LEU A 286 20.26 -10.77 2.35
CA LEU A 286 20.01 -11.75 3.40
C LEU A 286 19.74 -13.14 2.82
N CYS A 287 18.90 -13.26 1.79
CA CYS A 287 18.62 -14.54 1.13
C CYS A 287 19.89 -15.20 0.56
N LEU A 288 20.72 -14.44 -0.13
CA LEU A 288 21.97 -14.93 -0.73
C LEU A 288 22.96 -15.46 0.33
N ASN A 289 22.88 -14.95 1.56
CA ASN A 289 23.83 -15.26 2.63
C ASN A 289 23.16 -15.89 3.86
N ARG A 290 21.96 -16.48 3.70
CA ARG A 290 21.16 -17.04 4.81
C ARG A 290 21.94 -18.01 5.70
N ASN A 291 22.79 -18.85 5.09
CA ASN A 291 23.59 -19.85 5.81
C ASN A 291 24.66 -19.22 6.70
N LYS A 292 25.16 -18.03 6.36
CA LYS A 292 26.17 -17.30 7.15
C LYS A 292 25.54 -16.53 8.30
N ILE A 293 24.35 -15.97 8.09
CA ILE A 293 23.60 -15.29 9.15
C ILE A 293 22.96 -16.28 10.12
N GLY A 294 22.74 -17.54 9.73
CA GLY A 294 22.18 -18.60 10.58
C GLY A 294 20.68 -18.49 10.80
N ILE A 295 19.96 -17.71 10.00
CA ILE A 295 18.53 -17.43 10.15
C ILE A 295 17.72 -18.39 9.30
N SER A 296 16.71 -18.99 9.93
CA SER A 296 15.92 -20.05 9.34
C SER A 296 14.81 -19.54 8.44
N LYS A 297 14.26 -18.33 8.68
CA LYS A 297 13.07 -17.86 7.96
C LYS A 297 13.14 -16.39 7.55
N ILE A 298 12.94 -16.14 6.26
CA ILE A 298 12.91 -14.82 5.64
C ILE A 298 11.60 -14.68 4.87
N LEU A 299 10.82 -13.68 5.25
CA LEU A 299 9.59 -13.29 4.58
C LEU A 299 9.71 -11.88 4.01
N THR A 300 8.98 -11.62 2.93
CA THR A 300 8.83 -10.27 2.39
C THR A 300 7.40 -10.02 1.96
N ARG A 301 6.89 -8.82 2.23
CA ARG A 301 5.61 -8.37 1.70
C ARG A 301 5.79 -7.70 0.34
N VAL A 302 4.77 -7.89 -0.50
CA VAL A 302 4.79 -7.61 -1.94
C VAL A 302 3.58 -6.75 -2.29
N HIS A 303 3.82 -5.51 -2.72
CA HIS A 303 2.78 -4.56 -3.14
C HIS A 303 2.82 -4.30 -4.65
N GLY A 304 1.87 -3.51 -5.19
CA GLY A 304 1.72 -3.26 -6.63
C GLY A 304 3.03 -2.94 -7.35
N TYR A 305 3.89 -2.13 -6.73
CA TYR A 305 5.18 -1.72 -7.29
C TYR A 305 6.21 -2.85 -7.42
N ASP A 306 6.08 -3.92 -6.63
CA ASP A 306 7.04 -5.02 -6.59
C ASP A 306 6.85 -6.02 -7.74
N TYR A 307 5.65 -6.08 -8.34
CA TYR A 307 5.31 -7.06 -9.38
C TYR A 307 4.84 -6.47 -10.70
N GLN A 308 4.44 -5.19 -10.74
CA GLN A 308 4.00 -4.57 -11.98
C GLN A 308 5.23 -4.15 -12.81
N ASP A 309 5.45 -4.85 -13.92
CA ASP A 309 6.46 -4.47 -14.91
C ASP A 309 6.05 -3.16 -15.62
N GLU A 310 7.04 -2.33 -15.96
CA GLU A 310 6.87 -1.07 -16.70
C GLU A 310 5.91 -0.03 -16.08
N GLN A 311 6.27 0.51 -14.92
CA GLN A 311 5.64 1.75 -14.45
C GLN A 311 6.29 2.98 -15.08
N TRP A 312 5.52 3.72 -15.90
CA TRP A 312 5.85 5.05 -16.44
C TRP A 312 7.17 5.13 -17.21
N GLY A 313 7.63 4.03 -17.80
CA GLY A 313 8.95 3.98 -18.45
C GLY A 313 10.15 4.20 -17.52
N LYS A 314 9.94 4.29 -16.20
CA LYS A 314 10.97 4.54 -15.18
C LYS A 314 11.61 3.28 -14.64
N ARG A 315 10.85 2.18 -14.56
CA ARG A 315 11.33 0.89 -14.07
C ARG A 315 10.79 -0.23 -14.95
N MET A 316 11.70 -1.02 -15.50
CA MET A 316 11.37 -2.02 -16.52
C MET A 316 10.87 -3.34 -15.91
N ARG A 317 11.28 -3.67 -14.69
CA ARG A 317 10.94 -4.90 -13.95
C ARG A 317 11.39 -4.82 -12.49
N LYS A 318 11.11 -5.87 -11.72
CA LYS A 318 11.77 -6.12 -10.42
C LYS A 318 13.12 -6.83 -10.62
N PRO A 319 14.28 -6.21 -10.30
CA PRO A 319 15.56 -6.90 -10.32
C PRO A 319 15.55 -8.08 -9.35
N PHE A 320 16.20 -9.17 -9.76
CA PHE A 320 16.40 -10.41 -9.01
C PHE A 320 15.14 -11.17 -8.59
N ALA A 321 13.95 -10.87 -9.15
CA ALA A 321 12.75 -11.66 -8.88
C ALA A 321 13.00 -13.19 -9.02
N PRO A 322 13.56 -13.70 -10.14
CA PRO A 322 13.83 -15.14 -10.28
C PRO A 322 14.80 -15.71 -9.26
N VAL A 323 15.68 -14.89 -8.69
CA VAL A 323 16.63 -15.32 -7.64
C VAL A 323 15.93 -15.35 -6.29
N ILE A 324 15.18 -14.29 -5.96
CA ILE A 324 14.43 -14.20 -4.70
C ILE A 324 13.39 -15.32 -4.62
N ASP A 325 12.65 -15.60 -5.69
CA ASP A 325 11.64 -16.68 -5.77
C ASP A 325 12.19 -18.05 -5.31
N THR A 326 13.44 -18.33 -5.69
CA THR A 326 14.11 -19.59 -5.31
C THR A 326 14.52 -19.63 -3.85
N LEU A 327 14.87 -18.49 -3.25
CA LEU A 327 15.54 -18.42 -1.95
C LEU A 327 14.61 -18.03 -0.79
N ILE A 328 13.56 -17.25 -1.06
CA ILE A 328 12.62 -16.77 -0.05
C ILE A 328 11.80 -17.91 0.53
N ASP A 329 11.42 -17.80 1.81
CA ASP A 329 10.55 -18.79 2.46
C ASP A 329 9.07 -18.46 2.23
N LYS A 330 8.67 -17.17 2.35
CA LYS A 330 7.31 -16.71 2.03
C LYS A 330 7.30 -15.32 1.37
N MET A 331 6.41 -15.15 0.40
CA MET A 331 5.99 -13.85 -0.14
C MET A 331 4.56 -13.55 0.33
N VAL A 332 4.36 -12.37 0.91
CA VAL A 332 3.09 -11.93 1.48
C VAL A 332 2.49 -10.85 0.57
N PHE A 333 1.52 -11.23 -0.25
CA PHE A 333 0.87 -10.33 -1.19
C PHE A 333 -0.24 -9.54 -0.51
N VAL A 334 -0.38 -8.26 -0.87
CA VAL A 334 -1.43 -7.38 -0.35
C VAL A 334 -2.82 -7.63 -0.96
N CYS A 335 -2.91 -8.47 -2.00
CA CYS A 335 -4.15 -8.91 -2.63
C CYS A 335 -3.94 -10.20 -3.45
N ASN A 336 -5.00 -10.97 -3.70
CA ASN A 336 -4.91 -12.22 -4.46
C ASN A 336 -4.63 -11.97 -5.95
N THR A 337 -5.16 -10.89 -6.53
CA THR A 337 -4.91 -10.53 -7.92
C THR A 337 -3.44 -10.24 -8.16
N GLY A 338 -2.78 -9.57 -7.21
CA GLY A 338 -1.33 -9.36 -7.23
C GLY A 338 -0.56 -10.68 -7.17
N LYS A 339 -0.95 -11.58 -6.26
CA LYS A 339 -0.39 -12.94 -6.17
C LYS A 339 -0.51 -13.68 -7.50
N GLU A 340 -1.71 -13.76 -8.07
CA GLU A 340 -1.97 -14.47 -9.33
C GLU A 340 -1.19 -13.86 -10.49
N TYR A 341 -1.16 -12.52 -10.59
CA TYR A 341 -0.40 -11.82 -11.62
C TYR A 341 1.08 -12.18 -11.55
N TYR A 342 1.65 -12.17 -10.35
CA TYR A 342 3.05 -12.50 -10.11
C TYR A 342 3.35 -13.97 -10.43
N CYS A 343 2.57 -14.91 -9.88
CA CYS A 343 2.79 -16.35 -10.05
C CYS A 343 2.61 -16.82 -11.50
N LYS A 344 1.80 -16.12 -12.31
CA LYS A 344 1.69 -16.40 -13.76
C LYS A 344 2.93 -16.01 -14.55
N ARG A 345 3.73 -15.05 -14.05
CA ARG A 345 4.92 -14.51 -14.72
C ARG A 345 6.23 -15.04 -14.16
N HIS A 346 6.23 -15.45 -12.90
CA HIS A 346 7.39 -15.90 -12.16
C HIS A 346 7.25 -17.38 -11.78
N SER A 347 8.35 -18.13 -11.83
CA SER A 347 8.38 -19.56 -11.49
C SER A 347 8.49 -19.80 -9.98
N ILE A 348 7.78 -19.01 -9.17
CA ILE A 348 7.72 -19.19 -7.72
C ILE A 348 6.75 -20.35 -7.39
N ASP A 349 7.11 -21.13 -6.37
CA ASP A 349 6.23 -22.15 -5.81
C ASP A 349 5.05 -21.47 -5.09
N ASP A 350 3.81 -21.75 -5.52
CA ASP A 350 2.60 -21.13 -4.97
C ASP A 350 2.44 -21.35 -3.46
N SER A 351 3.02 -22.44 -2.92
CA SER A 351 3.02 -22.71 -1.47
C SER A 351 3.84 -21.69 -0.66
N LYS A 352 4.72 -20.94 -1.33
CA LYS A 352 5.46 -19.81 -0.74
C LYS A 352 4.64 -18.51 -0.76
N CYS A 353 3.55 -18.44 -1.51
CA CYS A 353 2.80 -17.21 -1.74
C CYS A 353 1.50 -17.20 -0.91
N ILE A 354 1.43 -16.27 0.04
CA ILE A 354 0.22 -16.05 0.85
C ILE A 354 -0.34 -14.66 0.60
N VAL A 355 -1.61 -14.46 0.93
CA VAL A 355 -2.30 -13.17 0.84
C VAL A 355 -2.59 -12.68 2.24
N SER A 356 -2.24 -11.41 2.50
CA SER A 356 -2.62 -10.66 3.69
C SER A 356 -2.81 -9.21 3.26
N PHE A 357 -4.07 -8.79 3.17
CA PHE A 357 -4.41 -7.39 2.97
C PHE A 357 -3.86 -6.58 4.14
N LEU A 358 -3.37 -5.37 3.86
CA LEU A 358 -2.95 -4.44 4.92
C LEU A 358 -4.16 -3.87 5.65
N GLY A 359 -5.23 -3.57 4.89
CA GLY A 359 -6.42 -2.94 5.40
C GLY A 359 -6.26 -1.44 5.65
N SER A 360 -7.33 -0.83 6.14
CA SER A 360 -7.36 0.53 6.69
C SER A 360 -7.91 0.49 8.11
N GLY A 361 -7.74 1.57 8.86
CA GLY A 361 -8.45 1.73 10.13
C GLY A 361 -9.94 2.05 9.91
N SER A 362 -10.79 1.63 10.84
CA SER A 362 -12.12 2.23 10.97
C SER A 362 -12.00 3.48 11.81
N TYR A 363 -12.41 4.63 11.28
CA TYR A 363 -12.68 5.78 12.12
C TYR A 363 -14.15 5.71 12.57
N THR A 364 -14.48 4.70 13.35
CA THR A 364 -15.64 4.62 14.26
C THR A 364 -15.61 3.22 14.88
N PRO A 365 -15.42 3.10 16.20
CA PRO A 365 -15.87 1.91 16.93
C PRO A 365 -17.40 1.89 16.85
N VAL A 366 -18.01 0.79 16.42
CA VAL A 366 -19.47 0.56 16.38
C VAL A 366 -20.06 0.37 17.79
N GLU A 367 -19.52 1.11 18.75
CA GLU A 367 -20.13 1.38 20.06
C GLU A 367 -20.21 2.91 20.32
N ASN A 368 -19.52 3.74 19.54
CA ASN A 368 -19.43 5.20 19.70
C ASN A 368 -19.43 5.97 18.36
N ALA A 369 -20.13 5.50 17.33
CA ALA A 369 -20.81 6.49 16.50
C ALA A 369 -21.76 7.19 17.47
N THR A 370 -21.36 8.35 18.01
CA THR A 370 -22.24 9.10 18.90
C THR A 370 -23.56 9.25 18.15
N ARG A 371 -24.70 9.04 18.82
CA ARG A 371 -26.01 9.34 18.23
C ARG A 371 -25.97 10.69 17.49
N GLU A 372 -25.22 11.64 18.03
CA GLU A 372 -24.89 12.92 17.41
C GLU A 372 -24.35 12.85 15.96
N ASN A 373 -23.41 11.98 15.60
CA ASN A 373 -22.91 11.90 14.22
C ASN A 373 -23.93 11.26 13.28
N GLU A 374 -24.63 10.21 13.72
CA GLU A 374 -25.73 9.62 12.97
C GLU A 374 -26.87 10.62 12.79
N ASP A 375 -27.19 11.40 13.83
CA ASP A 375 -28.18 12.47 13.83
C ASP A 375 -27.73 13.64 12.94
N ILE A 376 -26.43 14.00 12.91
CA ILE A 376 -25.86 15.01 12.00
C ILE A 376 -25.97 14.58 10.54
N VAL A 377 -25.66 13.31 10.23
CA VAL A 377 -25.77 12.79 8.87
C VAL A 377 -27.24 12.61 8.47
N ALA A 378 -28.10 12.12 9.37
CA ALA A 378 -29.52 11.94 9.14
C ALA A 378 -30.31 13.27 9.06
N SER A 379 -29.81 14.34 9.69
CA SER A 379 -30.38 15.69 9.59
C SER A 379 -29.90 16.49 8.38
N GLN A 380 -28.90 16.00 7.62
CA GLN A 380 -28.53 16.60 6.34
C GLN A 380 -29.64 16.35 5.30
N SER A 381 -29.95 17.40 4.53
CA SER A 381 -31.00 17.31 3.51
C SER A 381 -30.68 16.24 2.46
N ASP A 382 -31.73 15.51 2.04
CA ASP A 382 -31.66 14.58 0.91
C ASP A 382 -31.56 15.30 -0.45
N ASP A 383 -31.61 16.63 -0.48
CA ASP A 383 -31.68 17.44 -1.70
C ASP A 383 -30.33 17.59 -2.44
N CYS A 384 -29.20 17.35 -1.77
CA CYS A 384 -27.86 17.46 -2.35
C CYS A 384 -27.16 16.09 -2.39
N HIS A 385 -26.74 15.67 -3.58
CA HIS A 385 -25.93 14.47 -3.75
C HIS A 385 -24.44 14.79 -3.65
N ARG A 386 -23.74 14.07 -2.77
CA ARG A 386 -22.32 14.29 -2.52
C ARG A 386 -21.48 13.12 -3.04
N ILE A 387 -20.58 13.45 -3.97
CA ILE A 387 -19.63 12.53 -4.58
C ILE A 387 -18.24 12.87 -4.06
N VAL A 388 -17.46 11.87 -3.70
CA VAL A 388 -16.08 12.07 -3.24
C VAL A 388 -15.09 11.28 -4.08
N SER A 389 -13.85 11.73 -4.10
CA SER A 389 -12.72 10.96 -4.65
C SER A 389 -11.48 11.27 -3.84
N CYS A 390 -10.57 10.31 -3.68
CA CYS A 390 -9.34 10.49 -2.92
C CYS A 390 -8.15 9.84 -3.65
N ALA A 391 -7.30 10.68 -4.24
CA ALA A 391 -6.12 10.27 -5.02
C ALA A 391 -5.16 11.44 -5.24
N SER A 392 -3.86 11.17 -5.37
CA SER A 392 -2.91 12.19 -5.82
C SER A 392 -3.21 12.68 -7.24
N LEU A 393 -2.96 13.97 -7.52
CA LEU A 393 -3.16 14.56 -8.84
C LEU A 393 -1.96 14.28 -9.76
N ILE A 394 -1.91 13.04 -10.25
CA ILE A 394 -0.88 12.51 -11.16
C ILE A 394 -1.55 11.77 -12.33
N PRO A 395 -0.87 11.59 -13.49
CA PRO A 395 -1.49 11.00 -14.68
C PRO A 395 -2.16 9.64 -14.42
N LEU A 396 -1.54 8.78 -13.61
CA LEU A 396 -2.04 7.44 -13.30
C LEU A 396 -3.42 7.42 -12.63
N LYS A 397 -3.77 8.47 -11.88
CA LYS A 397 -5.03 8.52 -11.12
C LYS A 397 -6.21 8.96 -11.99
N ARG A 398 -5.95 9.46 -13.21
CA ARG A 398 -6.94 9.84 -14.24
C ARG A 398 -8.12 10.65 -13.70
N VAL A 399 -7.85 11.59 -12.80
CA VAL A 399 -8.87 12.46 -12.18
C VAL A 399 -9.58 13.32 -13.22
N ASN A 400 -8.94 13.59 -14.36
CA ASN A 400 -9.55 14.23 -15.52
C ASN A 400 -10.80 13.47 -16.03
N LEU A 401 -10.79 12.13 -16.02
CA LEU A 401 -11.95 11.34 -16.45
C LEU A 401 -13.12 11.46 -15.47
N ILE A 402 -12.84 11.63 -14.17
CA ILE A 402 -13.86 11.88 -13.16
C ILE A 402 -14.53 13.24 -13.44
N ILE A 403 -13.73 14.28 -13.72
CA ILE A 403 -14.25 15.62 -14.04
C ILE A 403 -15.15 15.58 -15.30
N GLU A 404 -14.69 14.91 -16.36
CA GLU A 404 -15.47 14.76 -17.59
C GLU A 404 -16.79 14.02 -17.34
N ALA A 405 -16.75 12.94 -16.56
CA ALA A 405 -17.96 12.21 -16.16
C ALA A 405 -18.92 13.09 -15.35
N LEU A 406 -18.41 13.87 -14.39
CA LEU A 406 -19.22 14.76 -13.57
C LEU A 406 -19.87 15.90 -14.35
N GLY A 407 -19.22 16.39 -15.41
CA GLY A 407 -19.84 17.33 -16.34
C GLY A 407 -21.09 16.74 -17.00
N ILE A 408 -20.99 15.49 -17.45
CA ILE A 408 -22.12 14.74 -18.05
C ILE A 408 -23.20 14.47 -17.01
N VAL A 409 -22.84 14.08 -15.77
CA VAL A 409 -23.79 13.88 -14.67
C VAL A 409 -24.57 15.17 -14.39
N ALA A 410 -23.88 16.32 -14.34
CA ALA A 410 -24.52 17.61 -14.10
C ALA A 410 -25.52 18.02 -15.22
N GLU A 411 -25.28 17.57 -16.45
CA GLU A 411 -26.23 17.74 -17.56
C GLU A 411 -27.44 16.81 -17.48
N LYS A 412 -27.23 15.55 -17.06
CA LYS A 412 -28.29 14.54 -16.91
C LYS A 412 -29.18 14.79 -15.70
N HIS A 413 -28.61 15.23 -14.58
CA HIS A 413 -29.30 15.56 -13.33
C HIS A 413 -29.62 17.06 -13.20
N LYS A 414 -30.15 17.68 -14.26
CA LYS A 414 -30.59 19.09 -14.18
C LYS A 414 -31.71 19.24 -13.13
N GLY A 415 -31.48 20.11 -12.14
CA GLY A 415 -32.43 20.41 -11.06
C GLY A 415 -32.15 19.70 -9.73
N LYS A 416 -31.07 18.90 -9.64
CA LYS A 416 -30.55 18.38 -8.37
C LYS A 416 -29.31 19.16 -7.93
N ASP A 417 -29.13 19.32 -6.62
CA ASP A 417 -27.88 19.86 -6.10
C ASP A 417 -26.84 18.75 -6.10
N LEU A 418 -25.69 19.01 -6.73
CA LEU A 418 -24.56 18.09 -6.81
C LEU A 418 -23.34 18.75 -6.18
N GLU A 419 -22.60 18.00 -5.38
CA GLU A 419 -21.32 18.41 -4.81
C GLU A 419 -20.25 17.34 -5.04
N TRP A 420 -19.09 17.75 -5.53
CA TRP A 420 -17.92 16.89 -5.67
C TRP A 420 -16.75 17.37 -4.80
N ILE A 421 -16.23 16.48 -3.94
CA ILE A 421 -15.07 16.77 -3.10
C ILE A 421 -13.92 15.85 -3.49
N HIS A 422 -12.78 16.46 -3.82
CA HIS A 422 -11.56 15.74 -4.12
C HIS A 422 -10.51 15.92 -3.01
N PHE A 423 -10.03 14.81 -2.48
CA PHE A 423 -8.91 14.75 -1.55
C PHE A 423 -7.64 14.33 -2.28
N GLY A 424 -6.57 15.10 -2.08
CA GLY A 424 -5.29 14.85 -2.73
C GLY A 424 -4.74 16.09 -3.42
N ASP A 425 -3.45 16.00 -3.69
CA ASP A 425 -2.68 17.02 -4.39
C ASP A 425 -1.66 16.34 -5.31
N GLY A 426 -0.99 17.12 -6.15
CA GLY A 426 0.03 16.58 -7.04
C GLY A 426 0.45 17.53 -8.15
N VAL A 427 1.38 17.05 -8.98
CA VAL A 427 2.01 17.85 -10.04
C VAL A 427 1.01 18.33 -11.11
N LEU A 428 -0.15 17.69 -11.23
CA LEU A 428 -1.21 18.09 -12.16
C LEU A 428 -2.26 19.03 -11.54
N ARG A 429 -2.05 19.56 -10.33
CA ARG A 429 -3.05 20.36 -9.61
C ARG A 429 -3.65 21.47 -10.46
N GLU A 430 -2.80 22.31 -11.05
CA GLU A 430 -3.23 23.46 -11.85
C GLU A 430 -4.02 23.03 -13.10
N GLU A 431 -3.53 22.02 -13.82
CA GLU A 431 -4.19 21.49 -15.01
C GLU A 431 -5.58 20.91 -14.70
N ILE A 432 -5.68 20.14 -13.62
CA ILE A 432 -6.93 19.51 -13.18
C ILE A 432 -7.95 20.55 -12.69
N GLU A 433 -7.52 21.59 -11.98
CA GLU A 433 -8.41 22.69 -11.58
C GLU A 433 -8.91 23.49 -12.77
N GLN A 434 -8.04 23.81 -13.74
CA GLN A 434 -8.44 24.49 -14.99
C GLN A 434 -9.45 23.66 -15.78
N GLN A 435 -9.25 22.34 -15.84
CA GLN A 435 -10.22 21.44 -16.48
C GLN A 435 -11.55 21.42 -15.72
N ALA A 436 -11.53 21.35 -14.38
CA ALA A 436 -12.73 21.41 -13.56
C ALA A 436 -13.52 22.70 -13.81
N THR A 437 -12.87 23.87 -13.80
CA THR A 437 -13.52 25.15 -14.11
C THR A 437 -14.14 25.15 -15.51
N LYS A 438 -13.43 24.59 -16.50
CA LYS A 438 -13.90 24.53 -17.88
C LYS A 438 -15.12 23.61 -18.06
N VAL A 439 -15.14 22.46 -17.38
CA VAL A 439 -16.14 21.40 -17.59
C VAL A 439 -17.33 21.56 -16.63
N LEU A 440 -17.07 21.89 -15.37
CA LEU A 440 -18.06 21.94 -14.30
C LEU A 440 -18.65 23.34 -14.08
N GLY A 441 -17.97 24.38 -14.58
CA GLY A 441 -18.31 25.78 -14.33
C GLY A 441 -17.59 26.35 -13.10
N ASN A 442 -18.03 27.53 -12.66
CA ASN A 442 -17.56 28.16 -11.41
C ASN A 442 -18.58 27.98 -10.28
#